data_AF-A0A1I3YFH0-F1
#
_entry.id   AF-A0A1I3YFH0-F1
#
_cell.length_a   1.000
_cell.length_b   1.000
_cell.length_c   1.000
_cell.angle_alpha   90.00
_cell.angle_beta   90.00
_cell.angle_gamma   90.00
#
_symmetry.space_group_name_H-M   'P 1'
#
loop_
_entity.id
_entity.type
_entity.pdbx_description
1 polymer ?
#
loop_
_entity_poly.entity_id
_entity_poly.type
_entity_poly.pdbx_seq_one_letter_code
_entity_poly.pdbx_strand_id
1 'polypeptide(L)'
;MADTGRVREPEAAKIRALRSIADLAGDGLAERMRVDAAARVLTIARRALQLQVAPAATAGSAGVVADLALRWDPTTTTATEYLEALSVLQLDAFLAAAPGWAASVRAANSDVMQDQRRVA
;
A
#
# COMPACT_ATOMS: atom_id res chain seq x y z
N MET A 1 -22.97 -43.21 5.10
CA MET A 1 -22.60 -41.81 5.43
C MET A 1 -21.57 -41.36 4.39
N ALA A 2 -21.95 -40.43 3.52
CA ALA A 2 -21.20 -40.08 2.32
C ALA A 2 -20.12 -39.01 2.59
N ASP A 3 -18.88 -39.35 2.21
CA ASP A 3 -17.71 -38.48 2.09
C ASP A 3 -17.95 -37.42 1.00
N THR A 4 -18.54 -36.29 1.38
CA THR A 4 -18.82 -35.14 0.48
C THR A 4 -17.84 -33.98 0.68
N GLY A 5 -16.88 -34.12 1.60
CA GLY A 5 -15.89 -33.08 1.93
C GLY A 5 -14.78 -32.94 0.89
N ARG A 6 -14.23 -34.07 0.40
CA ARG A 6 -13.06 -34.06 -0.51
C ARG A 6 -13.35 -33.59 -1.94
N VAL A 7 -14.59 -33.59 -2.40
CA VAL A 7 -14.94 -33.18 -3.79
C VAL A 7 -15.14 -31.67 -3.90
N ARG A 8 -15.48 -30.98 -2.80
CA ARG A 8 -15.72 -29.52 -2.80
C ARG A 8 -14.44 -28.69 -2.73
N GLU A 9 -13.40 -29.17 -2.05
CA GLU A 9 -12.07 -28.54 -2.01
C GLU A 9 -11.39 -28.38 -3.39
N PRO A 10 -11.34 -29.41 -4.26
CA PRO A 10 -10.72 -29.28 -5.57
C PRO A 10 -11.54 -28.36 -6.50
N GLU A 11 -12.86 -28.32 -6.35
CA GLU A 11 -13.71 -27.42 -7.14
C GLU A 11 -13.55 -25.95 -6.72
N ALA A 12 -13.51 -25.67 -5.41
CA ALA A 12 -13.20 -24.33 -4.91
C ALA A 12 -11.79 -23.87 -5.30
N ALA A 13 -10.79 -24.78 -5.26
CA ALA A 13 -9.44 -24.49 -5.71
C ALA A 13 -9.39 -24.20 -7.22
N LYS A 14 -10.12 -24.98 -8.03
CA LYS A 14 -10.26 -24.75 -9.48
C LYS A 14 -10.93 -23.41 -9.80
N ILE A 15 -11.99 -23.05 -9.07
CA ILE A 15 -12.66 -21.74 -9.23
C ILE A 15 -11.70 -20.59 -8.88
N ARG A 16 -10.94 -20.71 -7.78
CA ARG A 16 -9.91 -19.72 -7.43
C ARG A 16 -8.85 -19.60 -8.52
N ALA A 17 -8.35 -20.73 -9.03
CA ALA A 17 -7.35 -20.74 -10.09
C ALA A 17 -7.86 -20.08 -11.39
N LEU A 18 -9.09 -20.41 -11.81
CA LEU A 18 -9.72 -19.81 -12.99
C LEU A 18 -9.95 -18.30 -12.82
N ARG A 19 -10.34 -17.85 -11.62
CA ARG A 19 -10.46 -16.41 -11.32
C ARG A 19 -9.10 -15.71 -11.41
N SER A 20 -8.06 -16.29 -10.82
CA SER A 20 -6.71 -15.75 -10.93
C SER A 20 -6.23 -15.70 -12.39
N ILE A 21 -6.52 -16.72 -13.20
CA ILE A 21 -6.19 -16.73 -14.63
C ILE A 21 -6.96 -15.66 -15.40
N ALA A 22 -8.25 -15.44 -15.09
CA ALA A 22 -9.02 -14.37 -15.70
C ALA A 22 -8.50 -12.97 -15.30
N ASP A 23 -8.12 -12.79 -14.04
CA ASP A 23 -7.49 -11.56 -13.55
C ASP A 23 -6.14 -11.30 -14.23
N LEU A 24 -5.39 -12.36 -14.53
CA LEU A 24 -4.11 -12.32 -15.27
C LEU A 24 -4.30 -12.05 -16.77
N ALA A 25 -5.39 -12.56 -17.36
CA ALA A 25 -5.67 -12.40 -18.79
C ALA A 25 -6.23 -11.01 -19.13
N GLY A 26 -6.77 -10.28 -18.15
CA GLY A 26 -7.15 -8.87 -18.27
C GLY A 26 -6.19 -7.94 -17.53
N ASP A 27 -6.61 -6.69 -17.32
CA ASP A 27 -5.84 -5.69 -16.57
C ASP A 27 -5.99 -5.80 -15.03
N GLY A 28 -6.71 -6.82 -14.56
CA GLY A 28 -7.07 -6.99 -13.14
C GLY A 28 -5.88 -7.26 -12.22
N LEU A 29 -4.86 -7.99 -12.68
CA LEU A 29 -3.63 -8.18 -11.89
C LEU A 29 -2.87 -6.87 -11.70
N ALA A 30 -2.69 -6.09 -12.77
CA ALA A 30 -1.93 -4.84 -12.73
C ALA A 30 -2.59 -3.85 -11.76
N GLU A 31 -3.91 -3.76 -11.79
CA GLU A 31 -4.67 -2.93 -10.85
C GLU A 31 -4.53 -3.41 -9.40
N ARG A 32 -4.61 -4.71 -9.14
CA ARG A 32 -4.39 -5.24 -7.79
C ARG A 32 -2.98 -4.96 -7.27
N MET A 33 -1.97 -5.14 -8.10
CA MET A 33 -0.58 -4.82 -7.73
C MET A 33 -0.41 -3.32 -7.44
N ARG A 34 -1.11 -2.46 -8.18
CA ARG A 34 -1.13 -1.01 -7.98
C ARG A 34 -1.73 -0.66 -6.61
N VAL A 35 -2.88 -1.23 -6.27
CA VAL A 35 -3.53 -1.02 -4.96
C VAL A 35 -2.68 -1.58 -3.81
N ASP A 36 -2.10 -2.78 -3.97
CA ASP A 36 -1.21 -3.36 -2.96
C ASP A 36 0.04 -2.50 -2.71
N ALA A 37 0.63 -1.95 -3.78
CA ALA A 37 1.75 -1.03 -3.66
C ALA A 37 1.35 0.24 -2.91
N ALA A 38 0.19 0.82 -3.24
CA ALA A 38 -0.35 1.98 -2.54
C ALA A 38 -0.62 1.68 -1.06
N ALA A 39 -1.16 0.51 -0.73
CA ALA A 39 -1.46 0.12 0.66
C ALA A 39 -0.19 0.04 1.52
N ARG A 40 0.91 -0.47 0.95
CA ARG A 40 2.22 -0.49 1.60
C ARG A 40 2.73 0.92 1.85
N VAL A 41 2.68 1.80 0.85
CA VAL A 41 3.10 3.20 1.00
C VAL A 41 2.29 3.90 2.09
N LEU A 42 0.96 3.76 2.08
CA LEU A 42 0.06 4.38 3.06
C LEU A 42 0.37 3.92 4.49
N THR A 43 0.60 2.62 4.67
CA THR A 43 0.95 2.04 5.97
C THR A 43 2.30 2.56 6.47
N ILE A 44 3.31 2.63 5.60
CA ILE A 44 4.63 3.16 5.97
C ILE A 44 4.52 4.65 6.29
N ALA A 45 3.78 5.43 5.50
CA ALA A 45 3.59 6.85 5.72
C ALA A 45 2.91 7.13 7.06
N ARG A 46 1.85 6.38 7.40
CA ARG A 46 1.19 6.51 8.70
C ARG A 46 2.12 6.16 9.85
N ARG A 47 2.90 5.09 9.70
CA ARG A 47 3.91 4.71 10.70
C ARG A 47 4.99 5.79 10.85
N ALA A 48 5.43 6.40 9.77
CA ALA A 48 6.39 7.52 9.81
C ALA A 48 5.82 8.70 10.60
N LEU A 49 4.54 9.04 10.41
CA LEU A 49 3.86 10.09 11.21
C LEU A 49 3.83 9.74 12.71
N GLN A 50 3.52 8.49 13.06
CA GLN A 50 3.50 8.04 14.47
C GLN A 50 4.89 8.09 15.12
N LEU A 51 5.94 7.78 14.35
CA LEU A 51 7.33 7.80 14.80
C LEU A 51 7.97 9.19 14.70
N GLN A 52 7.22 10.22 14.31
CA GLN A 52 7.72 11.59 14.09
C GLN A 52 8.86 11.66 13.07
N VAL A 53 8.89 10.72 12.11
CA VAL A 53 9.82 10.72 10.97
C VAL A 53 9.26 11.66 9.92
N ALA A 54 9.63 12.94 10.05
CA ALA A 54 9.10 14.01 9.21
C ALA A 54 9.84 14.10 7.85
N PRO A 55 9.15 14.48 6.76
CA PRO A 55 9.78 14.85 5.51
C PRO A 55 10.49 16.22 5.62
N ALA A 56 11.50 16.46 4.78
CA ALA A 56 12.25 17.72 4.75
C ALA A 56 11.37 18.92 4.35
N ALA A 57 10.33 18.66 3.57
CA ALA A 57 9.31 19.64 3.18
C ALA A 57 7.94 18.96 3.17
N THR A 58 6.90 19.69 3.60
CA THR A 58 5.51 19.24 3.62
C THR A 58 4.71 19.68 2.39
N ALA A 59 5.33 20.41 1.46
CA ALA A 59 4.69 20.89 0.24
C ALA A 59 4.76 19.86 -0.90
N GLY A 60 3.81 19.95 -1.86
CA GLY A 60 3.80 19.14 -3.08
C GLY A 60 3.56 17.65 -2.80
N SER A 61 4.38 16.78 -3.39
CA SER A 61 4.25 15.32 -3.28
C SER A 61 4.24 14.81 -1.83
N ALA A 62 5.00 15.44 -0.93
CA ALA A 62 5.02 15.05 0.47
C ALA A 62 3.69 15.34 1.18
N GLY A 63 3.00 16.42 0.80
CA GLY A 63 1.69 16.79 1.34
C GLY A 63 0.61 15.78 0.99
N VAL A 64 0.53 15.37 -0.29
CA VAL A 64 -0.47 14.38 -0.76
C VAL A 64 -0.41 13.08 0.04
N VAL A 65 0.80 12.55 0.26
CA VAL A 65 0.98 11.29 1.01
C VAL A 65 0.62 11.47 2.47
N ALA A 66 1.05 12.58 3.09
CA ALA A 66 0.75 12.87 4.49
C ALA A 66 -0.76 13.06 4.73
N ASP A 67 -1.45 13.78 3.83
CA ASP A 67 -2.88 14.05 3.92
C ASP A 67 -3.71 12.76 3.85
N LEU A 68 -3.36 11.83 2.95
CA LEU A 68 -4.03 10.52 2.89
C LEU A 68 -3.74 9.69 4.14
N ALA A 69 -2.49 9.67 4.59
CA ALA A 69 -2.09 8.91 5.77
C ALA A 69 -2.77 9.41 7.06
N LEU A 70 -3.06 10.71 7.16
CA LEU A 70 -3.80 11.32 8.27
C LEU A 70 -5.30 11.04 8.21
N ARG A 71 -5.89 11.05 7.01
CA ARG A 71 -7.34 10.81 6.82
C ARG A 71 -7.76 9.36 6.98
N TRP A 72 -6.87 8.42 6.68
CA TRP A 72 -7.15 7.00 6.89
C TRP A 72 -7.21 6.69 8.40
N ASP A 73 -8.19 5.87 8.82
CA ASP A 73 -8.27 5.34 10.17
C ASP A 73 -8.13 3.80 10.15
N PRO A 74 -7.01 3.24 10.66
CA PRO A 74 -6.74 1.80 10.64
C PRO A 74 -7.60 1.02 11.63
N THR A 75 -8.36 1.68 12.51
CA THR A 75 -9.28 1.00 13.43
C THR A 75 -10.64 0.71 12.80
N THR A 76 -10.96 1.37 11.68
CA THR A 76 -12.24 1.27 10.99
C THR A 76 -12.13 0.60 9.63
N THR A 77 -11.04 0.81 8.88
CA THR A 77 -10.82 0.18 7.57
C THR A 77 -9.38 -0.27 7.36
N THR A 78 -9.19 -1.31 6.55
CA THR A 78 -7.85 -1.69 6.07
C THR A 78 -7.31 -0.66 5.07
N ALA A 79 -5.99 -0.63 4.87
CA ALA A 79 -5.37 0.26 3.89
C ALA A 79 -5.88 -0.01 2.47
N THR A 80 -6.04 -1.28 2.10
CA THR A 80 -6.57 -1.70 0.79
C THR A 80 -7.99 -1.19 0.60
N GLU A 81 -8.90 -1.44 1.55
CA GLU A 81 -10.30 -0.98 1.46
C GLU A 81 -10.39 0.56 1.38
N TYR A 82 -9.55 1.27 2.15
CA TYR A 82 -9.50 2.73 2.08
C TYR A 82 -9.07 3.24 0.69
N LEU A 83 -8.09 2.58 0.07
CA LEU A 83 -7.57 2.95 -1.25
C LEU A 83 -8.52 2.56 -2.38
N GLU A 84 -9.23 1.44 -2.26
CA GLU A 84 -10.29 1.04 -3.20
C GLU A 84 -11.47 2.01 -3.22
N ALA A 85 -11.69 2.73 -2.11
CA ALA A 85 -12.71 3.78 -2.03
C ALA A 85 -12.28 5.12 -2.66
N LEU A 86 -11.00 5.27 -3.03
CA LEU A 86 -10.52 6.48 -3.72
C LEU A 86 -10.90 6.45 -5.21
N SER A 87 -11.00 7.64 -5.80
CA SER A 87 -11.07 7.72 -7.25
C SER A 87 -9.72 7.31 -7.87
N VAL A 88 -9.76 6.81 -9.12
CA VAL A 88 -8.54 6.45 -9.87
C VAL A 88 -7.55 7.62 -9.91
N LEU A 89 -8.03 8.85 -10.14
CA LEU A 89 -7.20 10.05 -10.14
C LEU A 89 -6.50 10.29 -8.79
N GLN A 90 -7.19 10.04 -7.67
CA GLN A 90 -6.62 10.19 -6.34
C GLN A 90 -5.55 9.11 -6.06
N LEU A 91 -5.81 7.87 -6.47
CA LEU A 91 -4.85 6.78 -6.36
C LEU A 91 -3.60 7.04 -7.20
N ASP A 92 -3.77 7.51 -8.43
CA ASP A 92 -2.67 7.85 -9.34
C ASP A 92 -1.85 9.02 -8.79
N ALA A 93 -2.50 10.08 -8.29
CA ALA A 93 -1.81 11.20 -7.67
C ALA A 93 -1.01 10.78 -6.43
N PHE A 94 -1.57 9.89 -5.60
CA PHE A 94 -0.91 9.34 -4.43
C PHE A 94 0.34 8.51 -4.82
N LEU A 95 0.22 7.63 -5.80
CA LEU A 95 1.33 6.81 -6.27
C LEU A 95 2.42 7.65 -6.95
N ALA A 96 2.03 8.65 -7.74
CA ALA A 96 2.98 9.59 -8.35
C ALA A 96 3.74 10.41 -7.28
N ALA A 97 3.09 10.70 -6.15
CA ALA A 97 3.70 11.45 -5.05
C ALA A 97 4.63 10.61 -4.16
N ALA A 98 4.43 9.29 -4.10
CA ALA A 98 5.14 8.39 -3.19
C ALA A 98 6.68 8.43 -3.30
N PRO A 99 7.31 8.42 -4.50
CA PRO A 99 8.77 8.50 -4.61
C PRO A 99 9.34 9.81 -4.08
N GLY A 100 8.70 10.94 -4.38
CA GLY A 100 9.14 12.26 -3.92
C GLY A 100 9.01 12.40 -2.40
N TRP A 101 7.92 11.89 -1.83
CA TRP A 101 7.75 11.80 -0.38
C TRP A 101 8.85 10.95 0.27
N ALA A 102 9.12 9.74 -0.25
CA ALA A 102 10.14 8.85 0.32
C ALA A 102 11.55 9.46 0.25
N ALA A 103 11.88 10.13 -0.85
CA ALA A 103 13.14 10.86 -1.00
C ALA A 103 13.26 12.02 0.02
N SER A 104 12.17 12.77 0.24
CA SER A 104 12.11 13.86 1.22
C SER A 104 12.28 13.37 2.66
N VAL A 105 11.65 12.25 3.02
CA VAL A 105 11.83 11.59 4.33
C VAL A 105 13.28 11.15 4.50
N ARG A 106 13.86 10.49 3.51
CA ARG A 106 15.27 10.05 3.56
C ARG A 106 16.23 11.23 3.71
N ALA A 107 16.00 12.33 3.00
CA ALA A 107 16.84 13.52 3.07
C ALA A 107 16.79 14.19 4.46
N ALA A 108 15.61 14.29 5.07
CA ALA A 108 15.45 14.87 6.42
C ALA A 108 16.07 14.02 7.54
N ASN A 109 16.18 12.71 7.33
CA ASN A 109 16.60 11.76 8.35
C ASN A 109 17.97 11.13 8.01
N SER A 110 18.77 11.82 7.18
CA SER A 110 20.07 11.32 6.71
C SER A 110 21.04 11.04 7.86
N ASP A 111 21.02 11.87 8.89
CA ASP A 111 22.00 11.83 9.98
C ASP A 111 21.77 10.58 10.85
N VAL A 112 20.51 10.30 11.17
CA VAL A 112 20.10 9.08 11.89
C VAL A 112 20.50 7.82 11.10
N MET A 113 20.37 7.84 9.77
CA MET A 113 20.78 6.73 8.92
C MET A 113 22.30 6.55 8.81
N GLN A 114 23.07 7.63 8.91
CA GLN A 114 24.54 7.55 8.94
C GLN A 114 25.04 7.01 10.28
N ASP A 115 24.43 7.40 11.39
CA ASP A 115 24.79 6.88 12.72
C ASP A 115 24.51 5.38 12.84
N GLN A 116 23.40 4.89 12.29
CA GLN A 116 23.11 3.45 12.25
C GLN A 116 24.16 2.63 11.48
N ARG A 117 24.76 3.17 10.41
CA ARG A 117 25.82 2.48 9.66
C ARG A 117 27.16 2.43 10.39
N ARG A 118 27.39 3.29 11.37
CA ARG A 118 28.63 3.30 12.16
C ARG A 118 28.61 2.29 13.32
N VAL A 119 27.41 1.86 13.72
CA VAL A 119 27.19 0.96 14.87
C VAL A 119 27.02 -0.51 14.44
N ALA A 120 26.76 -0.76 13.15
CA ALA A 120 26.68 -2.09 12.54
C ALA A 120 28.05 -2.53 11.98
#